data_AF-A0A8S4PSH2-F1
#
_entry.id   AF-A0A8S4PSH2-F1
#
_cell.length_a   1.000
_cell.length_b   1.000
_cell.length_c   1.000
_cell.angle_alpha   90.00
_cell.angle_beta   90.00
_cell.angle_gamma   90.00
#
_symmetry.space_group_name_H-M   'P 1'
#
loop_
_entity.id
_entity.type
_entity.pdbx_description
1 polymer ?
#
loop_
_entity_poly.entity_id
_entity_poly.type
_entity_poly.pdbx_seq_one_letter_code
_entity_poly.pdbx_strand_id
1 'polypeptide(L)'
;MNFNHLDELVGHFQNKISSMKLCVQLRNTSQTGNSSKLLAKMNRNVGELEAVILLLKAEISRQRDEMKQVQMMRSVVIDLNERVSHATENIPDRLPTRMNNQSNTKSMTPTASSSANVNATPLKQKDTNKSMQDTTVPKGPSIHKIEYLMIDEFESTPKYIRGRFTYDQINSAIDEFNKALTAKYTYMAKAKKNIIERTSKTYTGYKAQENKETKGFQFFVEEDVKLHTSFKLGKSRKSGVENSPVMPYCTEHDNHSKSQHDIG
;
A
#
# COMPACT_ATOMS: atom_id res chain seq x y z
N MET A 1 -54.91 47.19 -33.63
CA MET A 1 -54.70 46.16 -34.68
C MET A 1 -53.92 45.01 -34.07
N ASN A 2 -54.15 43.77 -34.52
CA ASN A 2 -53.72 42.57 -33.80
C ASN A 2 -52.26 42.17 -34.10
N PHE A 3 -51.29 42.85 -33.46
CA PHE A 3 -49.89 42.44 -33.52
C PHE A 3 -49.65 41.06 -32.89
N ASN A 4 -50.26 40.78 -31.74
CA ASN A 4 -50.07 39.52 -31.00
C ASN A 4 -50.37 38.26 -31.84
N HIS A 5 -51.39 38.30 -32.70
CA HIS A 5 -51.79 37.14 -33.49
C HIS A 5 -50.87 36.89 -34.70
N LEU A 6 -50.20 37.93 -35.21
CA LEU A 6 -49.13 37.78 -36.18
C LEU A 6 -47.88 37.17 -35.54
N ASP A 7 -47.54 37.62 -34.33
CA ASP A 7 -46.36 37.13 -33.58
C ASP A 7 -46.57 35.67 -33.10
N GLU A 8 -47.78 35.33 -32.66
CA GLU A 8 -48.23 33.96 -32.39
C GLU A 8 -48.12 33.05 -33.63
N LEU A 9 -48.56 33.54 -34.80
CA LEU A 9 -48.45 32.82 -36.07
C LEU A 9 -46.99 32.62 -36.51
N VAL A 10 -46.14 33.65 -36.35
CA VAL A 10 -44.69 33.56 -36.57
C VAL A 10 -44.05 32.55 -35.61
N GLY A 11 -44.41 32.56 -34.33
CA GLY A 11 -43.97 31.59 -33.33
C GLY A 11 -44.40 30.16 -33.67
N HIS A 12 -45.64 29.95 -34.13
CA HIS A 12 -46.11 28.66 -34.60
C HIS A 12 -45.33 28.17 -35.84
N PHE A 13 -45.08 29.03 -36.84
CA PHE A 13 -44.24 28.68 -37.98
C PHE A 13 -42.80 28.38 -37.56
N GLN A 14 -42.21 29.18 -36.67
CA GLN A 14 -40.84 28.97 -36.19
C GLN A 14 -40.69 27.66 -35.40
N ASN A 15 -41.70 27.29 -34.60
CA ASN A 15 -41.78 25.98 -33.95
C ASN A 15 -41.94 24.86 -34.99
N LYS A 16 -42.79 25.03 -36.01
CA LYS A 16 -42.97 24.04 -37.10
C LYS A 16 -41.66 23.82 -37.86
N ILE A 17 -40.95 24.89 -38.21
CA ILE A 17 -39.65 24.89 -38.88
C ILE A 17 -38.60 24.21 -37.99
N SER A 18 -38.54 24.55 -36.70
CA SER A 18 -37.59 23.96 -35.74
C SER A 18 -37.80 22.45 -35.58
N SER A 19 -39.05 22.01 -35.44
CA SER A 19 -39.40 20.58 -35.40
C SER A 19 -39.05 19.86 -36.71
N MET A 20 -39.33 20.44 -37.87
CA MET A 20 -38.91 19.86 -39.16
C MET A 20 -37.38 19.78 -39.27
N LYS A 21 -36.65 20.79 -38.80
CA LYS A 21 -35.18 20.83 -38.77
C LYS A 21 -34.61 19.73 -37.86
N LEU A 22 -35.23 19.50 -36.70
CA LEU A 22 -34.90 18.39 -35.81
C LEU A 22 -35.20 17.02 -36.45
N CYS A 23 -36.36 16.85 -37.11
CA CYS A 23 -36.68 15.62 -37.84
C CYS A 23 -35.67 15.32 -38.96
N VAL A 24 -35.22 16.34 -39.70
CA VAL A 24 -34.16 16.19 -40.71
C VAL A 24 -32.82 15.84 -40.06
N GLN A 25 -32.46 16.46 -38.93
CA GLN A 25 -31.24 16.10 -38.19
C GLN A 25 -31.27 14.64 -37.68
N LEU A 26 -32.37 14.20 -37.07
CA LEU A 26 -32.54 12.81 -36.59
C LEU A 26 -32.54 11.79 -37.73
N ARG A 27 -33.18 12.11 -38.86
CA ARG A 27 -33.09 11.29 -40.08
C ARG A 27 -31.64 11.23 -40.58
N ASN A 28 -30.93 12.35 -40.59
CA ASN A 28 -29.55 12.41 -41.07
C ASN A 28 -28.57 11.70 -40.12
N THR A 29 -28.74 11.74 -38.80
CA THR A 29 -27.87 10.96 -37.88
C THR A 29 -28.09 9.47 -37.99
N SER A 30 -29.30 9.03 -38.35
CA SER A 30 -29.62 7.64 -38.68
C SER A 30 -29.05 7.21 -40.06
N GLN A 31 -29.28 8.01 -41.11
CA GLN A 31 -28.88 7.66 -42.48
C GLN A 31 -27.40 7.91 -42.79
N THR A 32 -26.72 8.84 -42.12
CA THR A 32 -25.27 9.04 -42.28
C THR A 32 -24.52 8.04 -41.39
N GLY A 33 -23.95 7.01 -42.03
CA GLY A 33 -23.27 5.91 -41.34
C GLY A 33 -22.13 6.33 -40.41
N ASN A 34 -21.54 7.53 -40.57
CA ASN A 34 -20.53 8.06 -39.67
C ASN A 34 -21.13 8.55 -38.34
N SER A 35 -22.27 9.25 -38.39
CA SER A 35 -22.97 9.77 -37.20
C SER A 35 -23.54 8.63 -36.35
N SER A 36 -24.17 7.65 -36.99
CA SER A 36 -24.68 6.44 -36.34
C SER A 36 -23.56 5.65 -35.65
N LYS A 37 -22.42 5.42 -36.33
CA LYS A 37 -21.23 4.79 -35.73
C LYS A 37 -20.66 5.57 -34.55
N LEU A 38 -20.64 6.90 -34.62
CA LEU A 38 -20.16 7.75 -33.52
C LEU A 38 -21.08 7.63 -32.30
N LEU A 39 -22.40 7.70 -32.48
CA LEU A 39 -23.38 7.51 -31.40
C LEU A 39 -23.29 6.10 -30.79
N ALA A 40 -23.15 5.05 -31.61
CA ALA A 40 -22.95 3.69 -31.13
C ALA A 40 -21.65 3.54 -30.31
N LYS A 41 -20.56 4.20 -30.74
CA LYS A 41 -19.31 4.26 -29.97
C LYS A 41 -19.48 5.02 -28.66
N MET A 42 -20.16 6.17 -28.66
CA MET A 42 -20.44 6.94 -27.45
C MET A 42 -21.27 6.13 -26.45
N ASN A 43 -22.34 5.47 -26.90
CA ASN A 43 -23.18 4.62 -26.05
C ASN A 43 -22.39 3.44 -25.46
N ARG A 44 -21.52 2.80 -26.25
CA ARG A 44 -20.61 1.74 -25.77
C ARG A 44 -19.64 2.28 -24.71
N ASN A 45 -18.97 3.40 -24.98
CA ASN A 45 -18.04 4.02 -24.05
C ASN A 45 -18.72 4.41 -22.72
N VAL A 46 -19.97 4.89 -22.76
CA VAL A 46 -20.75 5.22 -21.55
C VAL A 46 -21.06 3.95 -20.75
N GLY A 47 -21.49 2.86 -21.38
CA GLY A 47 -21.70 1.58 -20.68
C GLY A 47 -20.42 0.96 -20.11
N GLU A 48 -19.29 1.09 -20.81
CA GLU A 48 -17.97 0.67 -20.31
C GLU A 48 -17.55 1.51 -19.08
N LEU A 49 -17.78 2.83 -19.09
CA LEU A 49 -17.55 3.70 -17.94
C LEU A 49 -18.49 3.37 -16.76
N GLU A 50 -19.77 3.11 -17.02
CA GLU A 50 -20.74 2.73 -15.97
C GLU A 50 -20.33 1.43 -15.27
N ALA A 51 -19.91 0.42 -16.04
CA ALA A 51 -19.38 -0.83 -15.48
C ALA A 51 -18.13 -0.61 -14.59
N VAL A 52 -17.19 0.24 -15.03
CA VAL A 52 -16.00 0.60 -14.23
C VAL A 52 -16.39 1.36 -12.96
N ILE A 53 -17.37 2.26 -13.03
CA ILE A 53 -17.88 3.01 -11.86
C ILE A 53 -18.57 2.06 -10.86
N LEU A 54 -19.30 1.04 -11.32
CA LEU A 54 -19.91 0.03 -10.46
C LEU A 54 -18.85 -0.82 -9.73
N LEU A 55 -17.80 -1.26 -10.45
CA LEU A 55 -16.67 -1.97 -9.85
C LEU A 55 -15.94 -1.12 -8.81
N LEU A 56 -15.69 0.16 -9.11
CA LEU A 56 -15.04 1.10 -8.19
C LEU A 56 -15.88 1.34 -6.93
N LYS A 57 -17.21 1.47 -7.04
CA LYS A 57 -18.13 1.60 -5.90
C LYS A 57 -18.12 0.36 -5.01
N ALA A 58 -18.06 -0.84 -5.60
CA ALA A 58 -17.95 -2.09 -4.85
C ALA A 58 -16.61 -2.16 -4.10
N GLU A 59 -15.50 -1.82 -4.75
CA GLU A 59 -14.16 -1.86 -4.14
C GLU A 59 -14.00 -0.82 -3.01
N ILE A 60 -14.49 0.41 -3.20
CA ILE A 60 -14.51 1.43 -2.13
C ILE A 60 -15.32 0.95 -0.92
N SER A 61 -16.43 0.24 -1.15
CA SER A 61 -17.23 -0.34 -0.06
C SER A 61 -16.47 -1.44 0.68
N ARG A 62 -15.81 -2.34 -0.06
CA ARG A 62 -14.95 -3.41 0.46
C ARG A 62 -13.83 -2.85 1.35
N GLN A 63 -13.08 -1.86 0.84
CA GLN A 63 -11.99 -1.20 1.56
C GLN A 63 -12.49 -0.46 2.82
N ARG A 64 -13.68 0.15 2.76
CA ARG A 64 -14.29 0.81 3.93
C ARG A 64 -14.57 -0.19 5.06
N ASP A 65 -14.98 -1.41 4.74
CA ASP A 65 -15.27 -2.45 5.72
C ASP A 65 -14.00 -3.16 6.22
N GLU A 66 -12.96 -3.27 5.39
CA GLU A 66 -11.61 -3.66 5.86
C GLU A 66 -11.05 -2.62 6.84
N MET A 67 -11.18 -1.32 6.54
CA MET A 67 -10.70 -0.26 7.42
C MET A 67 -11.39 -0.25 8.79
N LYS A 68 -12.70 -0.54 8.87
CA LYS A 68 -13.40 -0.74 10.15
C LYS A 68 -12.81 -1.89 10.96
N GLN A 69 -12.50 -3.02 10.33
CA GLN A 69 -11.90 -4.18 11.01
C GLN A 69 -10.49 -3.86 11.54
N VAL A 70 -9.67 -3.16 10.75
CA VAL A 70 -8.33 -2.71 11.18
C VAL A 70 -8.42 -1.72 12.35
N GLN A 71 -9.38 -0.79 12.34
CA GLN A 71 -9.62 0.13 13.46
C GLN A 71 -10.08 -0.60 14.73
N MET A 72 -10.96 -1.59 14.60
CA MET A 72 -11.37 -2.45 15.74
C MET A 72 -10.18 -3.22 16.33
N MET A 73 -9.35 -3.83 15.48
CA MET A 73 -8.14 -4.53 15.92
C MET A 73 -7.13 -3.59 16.58
N ARG A 74 -6.94 -2.36 16.04
CA ARG A 74 -6.11 -1.33 16.67
C ARG A 74 -6.59 -0.99 18.08
N SER A 75 -7.90 -0.84 18.28
CA SER A 75 -8.49 -0.55 19.59
C SER A 75 -8.18 -1.65 20.62
N VAL A 76 -8.34 -2.93 20.23
CA VAL A 76 -8.01 -4.08 21.09
C VAL A 76 -6.51 -4.14 21.42
N VAL A 77 -5.63 -3.82 20.46
CA VAL A 77 -4.18 -3.76 20.70
C VAL A 77 -3.80 -2.63 21.66
N ILE A 78 -4.50 -1.49 21.64
CA ILE A 78 -4.28 -0.38 22.57
C ILE A 78 -4.70 -0.77 23.99
N ASP A 79 -5.91 -1.32 24.20
CA ASP A 79 -6.37 -1.84 25.51
C ASP A 79 -5.36 -2.85 26.10
N LEU A 80 -4.94 -3.83 25.28
CA LEU A 80 -3.97 -4.83 25.71
C LEU A 80 -2.60 -4.21 26.05
N ASN A 81 -2.15 -3.20 25.30
CA ASN A 81 -0.88 -2.53 25.58
C ASN A 81 -0.94 -1.68 26.85
N GLU A 82 -2.01 -0.91 27.08
CA GLU A 82 -2.22 -0.14 28.31
C GLU A 82 -2.26 -1.06 29.54
N ARG A 83 -2.99 -2.18 29.44
CA ARG A 83 -3.09 -3.19 30.50
C ARG A 83 -1.76 -3.90 30.75
N VAL A 84 -0.95 -4.14 29.72
CA VAL A 84 0.40 -4.70 29.88
C VAL A 84 1.34 -3.67 30.52
N SER A 85 1.30 -2.39 30.10
CA SER A 85 2.12 -1.32 30.69
C SER A 85 1.83 -1.19 32.18
N HIS A 86 0.55 -1.00 32.54
CA HIS A 86 0.10 -0.97 33.93
C HIS A 86 0.50 -2.24 34.70
N ALA A 87 0.37 -3.42 34.10
CA ALA A 87 0.80 -4.66 34.74
C ALA A 87 2.31 -4.70 34.98
N THR A 88 3.14 -4.21 34.06
CA THR A 88 4.61 -4.15 34.22
C THR A 88 5.08 -3.07 35.20
N GLU A 89 4.39 -1.93 35.27
CA GLU A 89 4.67 -0.82 36.18
C GLU A 89 4.30 -1.16 37.64
N ASN A 90 3.33 -2.06 37.84
CA ASN A 90 2.81 -2.45 39.15
C ASN A 90 3.25 -3.87 39.60
N ILE A 91 4.34 -4.42 39.04
CA ILE A 91 4.92 -5.69 39.55
C ILE A 91 5.66 -5.42 40.86
N PRO A 92 5.32 -6.07 41.99
CA PRO A 92 6.11 -5.96 43.21
C PRO A 92 7.47 -6.65 43.07
N ASP A 93 8.54 -6.05 43.63
CA ASP A 93 9.94 -6.53 43.58
C ASP A 93 10.17 -7.98 44.06
N ARG A 94 9.16 -8.63 44.65
CA ARG A 94 9.21 -10.00 45.17
C ARG A 94 8.02 -10.84 44.70
N LEU A 95 7.91 -11.01 43.37
CA LEU A 95 7.17 -12.16 42.84
C LEU A 95 7.77 -13.47 43.39
N PRO A 96 6.95 -14.45 43.86
CA PRO A 96 7.45 -15.74 44.31
C PRO A 96 8.16 -16.47 43.16
N THR A 97 9.50 -16.54 43.23
CA THR A 97 10.30 -17.26 42.24
C THR A 97 9.90 -18.73 42.27
N ARG A 98 9.42 -19.26 41.14
CA ARG A 98 8.98 -20.66 41.00
C ARG A 98 10.17 -21.58 41.28
N MET A 99 10.27 -22.08 42.50
CA MET A 99 11.31 -23.02 42.93
C MET A 99 11.26 -24.27 42.06
N ASN A 100 12.18 -24.35 41.11
CA ASN A 100 12.36 -25.50 40.25
C ASN A 100 13.15 -26.55 41.06
N ASN A 101 12.43 -27.31 41.88
CA ASN A 101 13.00 -28.35 42.74
C ASN A 101 13.76 -29.41 41.91
N GLN A 102 14.77 -30.02 42.56
CA GLN A 102 15.76 -30.95 41.98
C GLN A 102 16.87 -30.22 41.19
N SER A 103 18.14 -30.62 41.27
CA SER A 103 18.67 -31.90 41.77
C SER A 103 19.42 -31.80 43.10
N ASN A 104 19.24 -32.80 43.97
CA ASN A 104 20.05 -33.04 45.16
C ASN A 104 20.90 -34.30 44.91
N THR A 105 22.23 -34.15 44.80
CA THR A 105 23.12 -35.26 44.44
C THR A 105 23.52 -36.09 45.66
N LYS A 106 22.80 -37.19 45.92
CA LYS A 106 23.30 -38.37 46.66
C LYS A 106 22.61 -39.65 46.19
N SER A 107 23.33 -40.77 46.30
CA SER A 107 23.08 -42.02 45.57
C SER A 107 22.45 -43.12 46.44
N MET A 108 22.12 -44.26 45.80
CA MET A 108 21.58 -45.53 46.37
C MET A 108 20.07 -45.46 46.68
N THR A 109 19.23 -46.47 46.38
CA THR A 109 19.42 -47.78 45.71
C THR A 109 18.08 -48.21 45.04
N PRO A 110 18.06 -49.17 44.10
CA PRO A 110 16.83 -49.56 43.39
C PRO A 110 16.07 -50.71 44.07
N THR A 111 14.74 -50.57 44.21
CA THR A 111 13.82 -51.67 44.53
C THR A 111 12.53 -51.51 43.72
N ALA A 112 11.82 -52.61 43.42
CA ALA A 112 10.91 -52.67 42.27
C ALA A 112 9.41 -52.81 42.61
N SER A 113 8.60 -52.58 41.56
CA SER A 113 7.31 -53.24 41.24
C SER A 113 5.98 -52.62 41.69
N SER A 114 4.95 -52.93 40.89
CA SER A 114 3.52 -53.09 41.25
C SER A 114 2.57 -51.88 41.17
N SER A 115 2.10 -51.64 39.93
CA SER A 115 0.68 -51.76 39.54
C SER A 115 -0.45 -51.06 40.31
N ALA A 116 -1.03 -50.01 39.72
CA ALA A 116 -2.44 -49.93 39.27
C ALA A 116 -2.61 -48.63 38.43
N ASN A 117 -3.28 -48.49 37.27
CA ASN A 117 -4.26 -49.23 36.44
C ASN A 117 -5.56 -48.38 36.29
N VAL A 118 -5.94 -48.09 35.03
CA VAL A 118 -7.23 -47.52 34.52
C VAL A 118 -7.72 -46.15 35.07
N ASN A 119 -8.46 -45.29 34.35
CA ASN A 119 -9.03 -45.26 32.98
C ASN A 119 -9.20 -43.77 32.54
N ALA A 120 -9.33 -43.34 31.28
CA ALA A 120 -9.34 -44.04 29.99
C ALA A 120 -8.82 -43.13 28.82
N THR A 121 -8.33 -43.78 27.76
CA THR A 121 -8.14 -43.27 26.36
C THR A 121 -9.49 -43.01 25.65
N PRO A 122 -9.63 -42.21 24.55
CA PRO A 122 -8.86 -42.26 23.27
C PRO A 122 -8.59 -40.88 22.58
N LEU A 123 -7.97 -40.72 21.38
CA LEU A 123 -6.93 -41.42 20.58
C LEU A 123 -6.35 -40.43 19.50
N LYS A 124 -5.26 -40.85 18.81
CA LYS A 124 -4.77 -40.52 17.43
C LYS A 124 -5.18 -39.16 16.77
N GLN A 125 -4.25 -38.31 16.33
CA GLN A 125 -3.31 -38.46 15.17
C GLN A 125 -3.95 -38.87 13.82
N LYS A 126 -4.07 -37.95 12.85
CA LYS A 126 -3.17 -37.88 11.67
C LYS A 126 -3.51 -36.76 10.64
N ASP A 127 -2.44 -36.23 10.05
CA ASP A 127 -2.18 -35.92 8.63
C ASP A 127 -3.28 -35.48 7.62
N THR A 128 -2.87 -34.48 6.82
CA THR A 128 -3.10 -34.30 5.36
C THR A 128 -4.38 -33.66 4.76
N ASN A 129 -4.13 -32.51 4.11
CA ASN A 129 -4.51 -32.14 2.73
C ASN A 129 -5.89 -31.53 2.37
N LYS A 130 -5.81 -30.28 1.84
CA LYS A 130 -6.27 -29.83 0.49
C LYS A 130 -7.76 -30.09 0.16
N SER A 131 -8.60 -29.08 -0.12
CA SER A 131 -8.53 -28.11 -1.24
C SER A 131 -9.66 -27.04 -1.03
N MET A 132 -9.93 -25.98 -1.81
CA MET A 132 -9.53 -25.48 -3.14
C MET A 132 -9.28 -23.94 -3.03
N GLN A 133 -8.25 -23.31 -3.64
CA GLN A 133 -8.11 -22.83 -5.03
C GLN A 133 -8.58 -21.37 -5.26
N ASP A 134 -7.63 -20.43 -5.35
CA ASP A 134 -7.33 -19.77 -6.62
C ASP A 134 -5.87 -19.24 -6.68
N THR A 135 -5.34 -19.10 -7.90
CA THR A 135 -4.19 -18.32 -8.39
C THR A 135 -3.00 -18.12 -7.45
N THR A 136 -2.00 -18.99 -7.59
CA THR A 136 -0.71 -18.90 -6.88
C THR A 136 0.29 -17.99 -7.60
N VAL A 137 0.26 -16.70 -7.30
CA VAL A 137 1.46 -15.85 -7.53
C VAL A 137 2.51 -16.21 -6.48
N PRO A 138 3.78 -16.51 -6.84
CA PRO A 138 4.82 -16.75 -5.85
C PRO A 138 5.03 -15.51 -4.99
N LYS A 139 4.64 -15.58 -3.70
CA LYS A 139 4.75 -14.45 -2.78
C LYS A 139 6.23 -14.13 -2.56
N GLY A 140 6.71 -13.13 -3.29
CA GLY A 140 8.10 -12.66 -3.26
C GLY A 140 8.44 -11.99 -1.93
N PRO A 141 9.64 -11.42 -1.81
CA PRO A 141 9.94 -10.50 -0.72
C PRO A 141 8.93 -9.35 -0.75
N SER A 142 8.43 -8.93 0.41
CA SER A 142 7.70 -7.67 0.50
C SER A 142 8.71 -6.54 0.32
N ILE A 143 8.79 -5.99 -0.89
CA ILE A 143 9.65 -4.85 -1.21
C ILE A 143 8.79 -3.59 -1.07
N HIS A 144 9.17 -2.73 -0.13
CA HIS A 144 8.48 -1.46 0.10
C HIS A 144 8.84 -0.51 -1.03
N LYS A 145 7.81 -0.04 -1.74
CA LYS A 145 7.95 0.97 -2.78
C LYS A 145 7.73 2.35 -2.19
N ILE A 146 8.43 3.33 -2.74
CA ILE A 146 8.13 4.75 -2.58
C ILE A 146 6.83 5.00 -3.37
N GLU A 147 5.84 5.60 -2.73
CA GLU A 147 4.57 5.96 -3.38
C GLU A 147 4.78 7.17 -4.31
N TYR A 148 3.90 7.34 -5.31
CA TYR A 148 3.97 8.50 -6.19
C TYR A 148 3.51 9.76 -5.45
N LEU A 149 4.18 10.88 -5.72
CA LEU A 149 3.75 12.19 -5.27
C LEU A 149 2.41 12.53 -5.94
N MET A 150 1.42 12.94 -5.15
CA MET A 150 0.12 13.42 -5.61
C MET A 150 0.19 14.89 -6.07
N ILE A 151 -0.78 15.31 -6.88
CA ILE A 151 -0.83 16.69 -7.42
C ILE A 151 -0.91 17.71 -6.28
N ASP A 152 -1.78 17.47 -5.29
CA ASP A 152 -1.98 18.33 -4.13
C ASP A 152 -0.69 18.51 -3.29
N GLU A 153 0.11 17.46 -3.17
CA GLU A 153 1.42 17.47 -2.49
C GLU A 153 2.47 18.24 -3.31
N PHE A 154 2.46 18.08 -4.63
CA PHE A 154 3.34 18.80 -5.56
C PHE A 154 3.04 20.31 -5.64
N GLU A 155 1.77 20.68 -5.55
CA GLU A 155 1.34 22.09 -5.57
C GLU A 155 1.53 22.78 -4.21
N SER A 156 1.24 22.10 -3.09
CA SER A 156 1.55 22.60 -1.74
C SER A 156 3.06 22.67 -1.46
N THR A 157 3.90 21.85 -2.12
CA THR A 157 5.36 21.93 -2.03
C THR A 157 5.88 23.30 -2.52
N PRO A 158 6.55 24.10 -1.64
CA PRO A 158 7.03 25.43 -1.98
C PRO A 158 7.96 25.45 -3.19
N LYS A 159 7.80 26.46 -4.06
CA LYS A 159 8.54 26.58 -5.33
C LYS A 159 10.07 26.58 -5.18
N TYR A 160 10.60 26.99 -4.03
CA TYR A 160 12.06 26.95 -3.78
C TYR A 160 12.58 25.54 -3.44
N ILE A 161 11.75 24.66 -2.86
CA ILE A 161 12.06 23.24 -2.63
C ILE A 161 11.99 22.48 -3.96
N ARG A 162 10.88 22.63 -4.69
CA ARG A 162 10.65 22.01 -6.00
C ARG A 162 11.59 22.54 -7.10
N GLY A 163 12.07 23.78 -6.96
CA GLY A 163 13.05 24.40 -7.85
C GLY A 163 12.56 24.53 -9.30
N ARG A 164 12.99 23.60 -10.16
CA ARG A 164 12.62 23.53 -11.59
C ARG A 164 12.02 22.19 -12.01
N PHE A 165 11.78 21.27 -11.08
CA PHE A 165 11.25 19.94 -11.40
C PHE A 165 9.75 19.99 -11.70
N THR A 166 9.33 19.27 -12.74
CA THR A 166 7.91 19.01 -13.03
C THR A 166 7.41 17.81 -12.24
N TYR A 167 6.08 17.66 -12.15
CA TYR A 167 5.42 16.54 -11.49
C TYR A 167 5.90 15.19 -12.07
N ASP A 168 5.87 15.09 -13.40
CA ASP A 168 6.30 13.89 -14.14
C ASP A 168 7.78 13.56 -13.89
N GLN A 169 8.64 14.57 -13.72
CA GLN A 169 10.07 14.36 -13.45
C GLN A 169 10.33 13.79 -12.05
N ILE A 170 9.54 14.19 -11.05
CA ILE A 170 9.64 13.64 -9.69
C ILE A 170 9.11 12.20 -9.67
N ASN A 171 7.94 11.96 -10.26
CA ASN A 171 7.37 10.60 -10.33
C ASN A 171 8.21 9.65 -11.21
N SER A 172 8.85 10.14 -12.28
CA SER A 172 9.85 9.37 -13.06
C SER A 172 11.12 9.03 -12.25
N ALA A 173 11.51 9.87 -11.28
CA ALA A 173 12.62 9.57 -10.38
C ALA A 173 12.23 8.50 -9.35
N ILE A 174 10.99 8.59 -8.81
CA ILE A 174 10.39 7.59 -7.93
C ILE A 174 10.33 6.21 -8.61
N ASP A 175 9.99 6.15 -9.91
CA ASP A 175 10.04 4.92 -10.71
C ASP A 175 11.45 4.29 -10.76
N GLU A 176 12.48 5.06 -11.11
CA GLU A 176 13.85 4.55 -11.18
C GLU A 176 14.38 4.14 -9.77
N PHE A 177 14.01 4.86 -8.70
CA PHE A 177 14.33 4.45 -7.31
C PHE A 177 13.61 3.15 -6.92
N ASN A 178 12.33 3.02 -7.24
CA ASN A 178 11.54 1.80 -7.02
C ASN A 178 12.10 0.60 -7.77
N LYS A 179 12.60 0.82 -8.99
CA LYS A 179 13.29 -0.18 -9.81
C LYS A 179 14.64 -0.59 -9.20
N ALA A 180 15.43 0.35 -8.70
CA ALA A 180 16.69 0.05 -7.99
C ALA A 180 16.45 -0.77 -6.71
N LEU A 181 15.49 -0.36 -5.87
CA LEU A 181 15.04 -1.13 -4.69
C LEU A 181 14.56 -2.54 -5.07
N THR A 182 13.68 -2.63 -6.08
CA THR A 182 13.14 -3.90 -6.57
C THR A 182 14.24 -4.83 -7.04
N ALA A 183 15.22 -4.32 -7.82
CA ALA A 183 16.35 -5.10 -8.29
C ALA A 183 17.23 -5.60 -7.14
N LYS A 184 17.66 -4.70 -6.24
CA LYS A 184 18.51 -5.02 -5.08
C LYS A 184 17.89 -6.08 -4.17
N TYR A 185 16.65 -5.87 -3.71
CA TYR A 185 16.03 -6.79 -2.76
C TYR A 185 15.50 -8.08 -3.40
N THR A 186 15.15 -8.07 -4.69
CA THR A 186 14.92 -9.32 -5.47
C THR A 186 16.21 -10.14 -5.58
N TYR A 187 17.34 -9.49 -5.87
CA TYR A 187 18.65 -10.12 -5.95
C TYR A 187 19.07 -10.75 -4.62
N MET A 188 19.01 -9.98 -3.52
CA MET A 188 19.34 -10.48 -2.18
C MET A 188 18.43 -11.66 -1.75
N ALA A 189 17.18 -11.70 -2.19
CA ALA A 189 16.27 -12.81 -1.93
C ALA A 189 16.57 -14.06 -2.80
N LYS A 190 17.00 -13.88 -4.06
CA LYS A 190 17.52 -14.98 -4.88
C LYS A 190 18.78 -15.58 -4.23
N ALA A 191 19.69 -14.76 -3.73
CA ALA A 191 20.90 -15.19 -3.00
C ALA A 191 20.62 -15.86 -1.63
N LYS A 192 19.45 -15.65 -1.01
CA LYS A 192 19.02 -16.49 0.11
C LYS A 192 18.78 -17.94 -0.32
N LYS A 193 18.35 -18.20 -1.57
CA LYS A 193 18.03 -19.53 -2.09
C LYS A 193 19.14 -20.16 -2.95
N ASN A 194 19.95 -19.36 -3.66
CA ASN A 194 21.03 -19.82 -4.54
C ASN A 194 22.41 -19.51 -3.93
N ILE A 195 23.27 -20.53 -3.79
CA ILE A 195 24.61 -20.43 -3.19
C ILE A 195 25.60 -19.66 -4.09
N ILE A 196 25.48 -19.81 -5.42
CA ILE A 196 26.33 -19.10 -6.40
C ILE A 196 26.10 -17.59 -6.27
N GLU A 197 24.84 -17.20 -6.19
CA GLU A 197 24.45 -15.79 -6.03
C GLU A 197 24.83 -15.24 -4.64
N ARG A 198 24.89 -16.11 -3.61
CA ARG A 198 25.33 -15.74 -2.24
C ARG A 198 26.84 -15.53 -2.12
N THR A 199 27.63 -16.14 -3.00
CA THR A 199 29.10 -15.98 -3.06
C THR A 199 29.54 -14.91 -4.07
N SER A 200 28.59 -14.32 -4.79
CA SER A 200 28.84 -13.18 -5.69
C SER A 200 29.29 -11.93 -4.93
N LYS A 201 30.27 -11.22 -5.51
CA LYS A 201 30.76 -9.92 -5.01
C LYS A 201 29.62 -8.91 -4.78
N THR A 202 28.58 -8.95 -5.61
CA THR A 202 27.40 -8.08 -5.48
C THR A 202 26.62 -8.35 -4.20
N TYR A 203 26.44 -9.63 -3.81
CA TYR A 203 25.79 -9.97 -2.55
C TYR A 203 26.63 -9.59 -1.34
N THR A 204 27.95 -9.83 -1.40
CA THR A 204 28.89 -9.40 -0.35
C THR A 204 28.89 -7.88 -0.20
N GLY A 205 28.86 -7.12 -1.30
CA GLY A 205 28.76 -5.66 -1.30
C GLY A 205 27.47 -5.16 -0.63
N TYR A 206 26.29 -5.67 -1.04
CA TYR A 206 25.03 -5.30 -0.39
C TYR A 206 24.97 -5.69 1.09
N LYS A 207 25.70 -6.74 1.52
CA LYS A 207 25.82 -7.10 2.94
C LYS A 207 26.85 -6.27 3.71
N ALA A 208 27.91 -5.78 3.06
CA ALA A 208 28.83 -4.82 3.68
C ALA A 208 28.19 -3.43 3.91
N GLN A 209 27.15 -3.09 3.14
CA GLN A 209 26.35 -1.87 3.33
C GLN A 209 25.39 -1.94 4.54
N GLU A 210 25.08 -3.12 5.09
CA GLU A 210 24.20 -3.26 6.26
C GLU A 210 24.95 -2.92 7.57
N ASN A 211 24.85 -1.67 8.02
CA ASN A 211 25.33 -1.21 9.32
C ASN A 211 24.30 -1.47 10.45
N LYS A 212 24.55 -0.97 11.67
CA LYS A 212 23.63 -1.16 12.82
C LYS A 212 22.27 -0.46 12.65
N GLU A 213 22.22 0.65 11.93
CA GLU A 213 21.07 1.55 11.81
C GLU A 213 20.17 1.14 10.63
N THR A 214 20.77 0.72 9.52
CA THR A 214 20.09 0.20 8.32
C THR A 214 19.54 -1.22 8.49
N LYS A 215 19.89 -1.92 9.59
CA LYS A 215 19.54 -3.33 9.81
C LYS A 215 18.04 -3.54 9.96
N GLY A 216 17.40 -3.97 8.88
CA GLY A 216 15.96 -4.27 8.81
C GLY A 216 15.20 -3.34 7.86
N PHE A 217 15.77 -2.18 7.56
CA PHE A 217 15.24 -1.23 6.57
C PHE A 217 15.58 -1.66 5.14
N GLN A 218 14.82 -1.13 4.18
CA GLN A 218 15.11 -1.27 2.76
C GLN A 218 15.67 0.06 2.24
N PHE A 219 16.86 0.02 1.64
CA PHE A 219 17.59 1.20 1.22
C PHE A 219 18.44 0.92 -0.03
N PHE A 220 18.77 1.98 -0.75
CA PHE A 220 19.67 1.96 -1.90
C PHE A 220 20.76 3.02 -1.74
N VAL A 221 21.88 2.84 -2.42
CA VAL A 221 22.98 3.82 -2.53
C VAL A 221 23.06 4.38 -3.96
N GLU A 222 23.84 5.45 -4.18
CA GLU A 222 24.02 6.08 -5.51
C GLU A 222 24.52 5.06 -6.56
N GLU A 223 25.25 4.04 -6.13
CA GLU A 223 25.77 2.94 -6.96
C GLU A 223 24.67 1.98 -7.43
N ASP A 224 23.67 1.69 -6.58
CA ASP A 224 22.52 0.84 -6.92
C ASP A 224 21.67 1.50 -8.02
N VAL A 225 21.47 2.81 -7.92
CA VAL A 225 20.77 3.59 -8.95
C VAL A 225 21.52 3.53 -10.27
N LYS A 226 22.84 3.78 -10.27
CA LYS A 226 23.68 3.69 -11.48
C LYS A 226 23.73 2.29 -12.10
N LEU A 227 23.57 1.25 -11.30
CA LEU A 227 23.65 -0.16 -11.75
C LEU A 227 22.32 -0.67 -12.32
N HIS A 228 21.19 -0.29 -11.72
CA HIS A 228 19.87 -0.86 -12.06
C HIS A 228 18.97 0.09 -12.87
N THR A 229 19.39 1.32 -13.12
CA THR A 229 18.57 2.37 -13.74
C THR A 229 19.30 3.13 -14.85
N SER A 230 18.55 3.87 -15.64
CA SER A 230 19.06 4.85 -16.61
C SER A 230 19.21 6.26 -16.01
N PHE A 231 18.95 6.41 -14.71
CA PHE A 231 18.79 7.69 -14.04
C PHE A 231 20.11 8.47 -13.95
N LYS A 232 20.22 9.53 -14.74
CA LYS A 232 21.35 10.46 -14.70
C LYS A 232 21.03 11.57 -13.70
N LEU A 233 21.55 11.45 -12.48
CA LEU A 233 21.54 12.56 -11.52
C LEU A 233 22.23 13.77 -12.16
N GLY A 234 21.46 14.83 -12.42
CA GLY A 234 21.95 16.00 -13.13
C GLY A 234 23.11 16.68 -12.39
N LYS A 235 24.00 17.36 -13.12
CA LYS A 235 25.15 18.09 -12.56
C LYS A 235 24.75 19.41 -11.85
N SER A 236 23.65 19.37 -11.10
CA SER A 236 23.20 20.44 -10.19
C SER A 236 24.17 20.50 -9.00
N ARG A 237 25.21 21.35 -9.14
CA ARG A 237 26.26 21.70 -8.16
C ARG A 237 26.26 20.87 -6.85
N LYS A 238 27.26 19.98 -6.72
CA LYS A 238 27.65 19.40 -5.43
C LYS A 238 28.20 20.51 -4.52
N SER A 239 27.32 21.14 -3.76
CA SER A 239 27.65 22.17 -2.76
C SER A 239 26.57 22.18 -1.67
N GLY A 240 26.87 21.63 -0.49
CA GLY A 240 26.03 21.81 0.71
C GLY A 240 25.58 20.55 1.46
N VAL A 241 25.77 19.33 0.94
CA VAL A 241 25.47 18.09 1.68
C VAL A 241 26.56 17.03 1.46
N GLU A 242 27.66 17.19 2.16
CA GLU A 242 28.53 16.06 2.50
C GLU A 242 28.02 15.49 3.83
N ASN A 243 27.78 14.17 3.89
CA ASN A 243 27.02 13.47 4.94
C ASN A 243 25.52 13.81 4.98
N SER A 244 24.74 13.25 4.04
CA SER A 244 23.35 12.91 4.32
C SER A 244 23.29 11.47 4.82
N PRO A 245 22.64 11.18 5.97
CA PRO A 245 22.21 9.84 6.30
C PRO A 245 21.24 9.27 5.26
N VAL A 246 20.98 7.97 5.38
CA VAL A 246 19.94 7.23 4.65
C VAL A 246 18.62 8.03 4.69
N MET A 247 18.02 8.26 3.52
CA MET A 247 16.68 8.88 3.40
C MET A 247 15.68 8.13 4.30
N PRO A 248 15.18 8.74 5.38
CA PRO A 248 14.10 8.16 6.17
C PRO A 248 12.81 8.18 5.34
N TYR A 249 11.97 7.17 5.48
CA TYR A 249 10.64 7.20 4.88
C TYR A 249 9.80 8.26 5.64
N CYS A 250 9.44 9.36 4.97
CA CYS A 250 8.69 10.45 5.59
C CYS A 250 7.21 10.07 5.78
N THR A 251 6.87 9.53 6.95
CA THR A 251 5.48 9.37 7.41
C THR A 251 5.34 9.79 8.88
N GLU A 252 5.42 11.10 9.15
CA GLU A 252 5.07 11.68 10.45
C GLU A 252 3.78 12.52 10.32
N HIS A 253 2.69 11.99 10.86
CA HIS A 253 1.39 12.67 10.95
C HIS A 253 0.99 12.87 12.43
N ASP A 254 1.88 13.49 13.20
CA ASP A 254 1.60 13.85 14.60
C ASP A 254 0.87 15.19 14.71
N ASN A 255 -0.46 15.12 14.70
CA ASN A 255 -1.34 16.23 15.07
C ASN A 255 -1.26 16.49 16.59
N HIS A 256 -0.21 17.20 17.03
CA HIS A 256 -0.11 17.65 18.42
C HIS A 256 -1.04 18.83 18.71
N SER A 257 -2.24 18.50 19.19
CA SER A 257 -3.22 19.45 19.71
C SER A 257 -2.61 20.37 20.79
N LYS A 258 -2.59 21.68 20.54
CA LYS A 258 -2.44 22.67 21.61
C LYS A 258 -3.79 23.26 21.96
N SER A 259 -4.38 22.73 23.02
CA SER A 259 -5.42 23.44 23.76
C SER A 259 -4.85 24.77 24.26
N GLN A 260 -5.57 25.87 24.01
CA GLN A 260 -5.43 27.07 24.83
C GLN A 260 -6.53 27.04 25.88
N HIS A 261 -6.14 27.18 27.13
CA HIS A 261 -7.04 27.46 28.25
C HIS A 261 -6.78 28.89 28.71
N ASP A 262 -7.83 29.62 29.08
CA ASP A 262 -7.72 30.99 29.60
C ASP A 262 -6.88 31.08 30.87
N ILE A 263 -6.32 32.28 31.11
CA ILE A 263 -6.38 33.08 32.36
C ILE A 263 -5.58 34.37 32.09
N GLY A 264 -6.19 35.55 32.29
CA GLY A 264 -5.56 36.86 32.12
C GLY A 264 -6.52 37.95 31.68
#